data_AF-A0A6P0TYK4-F1
#
_entry.id   AF-A0A6P0TYK4-F1
#
_cell.length_a   1.000
_cell.length_b   1.000
_cell.length_c   1.000
_cell.angle_alpha   90.00
_cell.angle_beta   90.00
_cell.angle_gamma   90.00
#
_symmetry.space_group_name_H-M   'P 1'
#
loop_
_entity.id
_entity.type
_entity.pdbx_description
1 polymer ?
#
loop_
_entity_poly.entity_id
_entity_poly.type
_entity_poly.pdbx_seq_one_letter_code
_entity_poly.pdbx_strand_id
1 'polypeptide(L)' 'MKQVFEFLELPDHQLSEYRKLNPGSYSPINNQMRQRLSEYFQPHNQRLEEYLGMQFDWE' A
#
# COMPACT_ATOMS: atom_id res chain seq x y z
N MET A 1 5.34 -2.88 -10.84
CA MET A 1 6.72 -3.43 -10.90
C MET A 1 7.73 -2.48 -11.51
N LYS A 2 7.37 -1.60 -12.45
CA LYS A 2 8.30 -0.68 -13.13
C LYS A 2 9.24 0.09 -12.19
N GLN A 3 8.70 0.77 -11.17
CA GLN A 3 9.49 1.51 -10.17
C GLN A 3 10.55 0.65 -9.46
N VAL A 4 10.26 -0.65 -9.25
CA VAL A 4 11.21 -1.60 -8.64
C VAL A 4 12.33 -1.96 -9.60
N PHE A 5 12.03 -2.17 -10.89
CA PHE A 5 13.06 -2.44 -11.90
C PHE A 5 13.97 -1.24 -12.11
N GLU A 6 13.42 -0.03 -12.17
CA GLU A 6 14.19 1.22 -12.26
C GLU A 6 15.11 1.40 -11.05
N PHE A 7 14.62 1.16 -9.84
CA PHE A 7 15.43 1.21 -8.62
C PHE A 7 16.59 0.22 -8.62
N LEU A 8 16.41 -0.96 -9.22
CA LEU A 8 17.43 -2.01 -9.32
C LEU A 8 18.32 -1.89 -10.57
N GLU A 9 18.13 -0.85 -11.40
CA GLU A 9 18.81 -0.68 -12.69
C GLU A 9 18.64 -1.87 -13.66
N LEU A 10 17.45 -2.49 -13.64
CA LEU A 10 17.09 -3.62 -14.48
C LEU A 10 16.20 -3.20 -15.65
N PRO A 11 16.25 -3.92 -16.80
CA PRO A 11 15.27 -3.75 -17.87
C PRO A 11 13.85 -4.00 -17.35
N ASP A 12 12.89 -3.18 -17.79
CA ASP A 12 11.49 -3.39 -17.45
C ASP A 12 11.00 -4.72 -18.05
N HIS A 13 10.34 -5.52 -17.21
CA HIS A 13 9.70 -6.78 -17.59
C HIS A 13 8.28 -6.81 -17.06
N GLN A 14 7.34 -6.38 -17.91
CA GLN A 14 5.92 -6.46 -17.64
C GLN A 14 5.41 -7.86 -17.99
N LEU A 15 4.81 -8.52 -17.00
CA LEU A 15 4.07 -9.75 -17.25
C LEU A 15 2.72 -9.40 -17.88
N SER A 16 2.21 -10.29 -18.74
CA SER A 16 0.86 -10.14 -19.30
C SER A 16 -0.22 -10.19 -18.21
N GLU A 17 0.05 -10.85 -17.09
CA GLU A 17 -0.86 -10.97 -15.96
C GLU A 17 -0.09 -11.16 -14.64
N TYR A 18 -0.56 -10.51 -13.57
CA TYR A 18 -0.11 -10.76 -12.19
C TYR A 18 -1.21 -11.49 -11.42
N ARG A 19 -1.18 -12.83 -11.43
CA ARG A 19 -2.20 -13.65 -10.76
C ARG A 19 -2.09 -13.55 -9.24
N LYS A 20 -3.21 -13.28 -8.58
CA LYS A 20 -3.35 -13.43 -7.13
C LYS A 20 -3.59 -14.90 -6.81
N LEU A 21 -2.58 -15.58 -6.29
CA LEU A 21 -2.69 -16.97 -5.85
C LEU A 21 -2.90 -17.00 -4.34
N ASN A 22 -3.84 -17.84 -3.87
CA ASN A 22 -4.17 -18.02 -2.45
C ASN A 22 -4.45 -16.70 -1.70
N PRO A 23 -5.37 -15.85 -2.18
CA PRO A 23 -5.71 -14.64 -1.45
C PRO A 23 -6.26 -15.01 -0.06
N GLY A 24 -5.64 -14.47 0.98
CA GLY A 24 -6.18 -14.59 2.34
C GLY A 24 -7.57 -13.94 2.42
N SER A 25 -8.41 -14.45 3.31
CA SER A 25 -9.69 -13.85 3.64
C SER A 25 -9.60 -13.12 4.99
N TYR A 26 -10.07 -11.88 5.03
CA TYR A 26 -10.21 -11.12 6.26
C TYR A 26 -11.68 -11.04 6.61
N SER A 27 -12.02 -11.35 7.86
CA SER A 27 -13.38 -11.10 8.36
C SER A 27 -13.66 -9.60 8.33
N PRO A 28 -14.90 -9.19 7.99
CA PRO A 28 -15.27 -7.79 8.07
C PRO A 28 -15.14 -7.29 9.51
N ILE A 29 -14.61 -6.07 9.66
CA ILE A 29 -14.58 -5.37 10.95
C ILE A 29 -15.68 -4.31 10.98
N ASN A 30 -16.10 -3.93 12.19
CA ASN A 30 -17.05 -2.83 12.40
C ASN A 30 -16.51 -1.52 11.78
N ASN A 31 -17.35 -0.79 11.05
CA ASN A 31 -17.02 0.51 10.45
C ASN A 31 -16.52 1.54 11.47
N GLN A 32 -17.08 1.59 12.67
CA GLN A 32 -16.61 2.48 13.75
C GLN A 32 -15.19 2.12 14.19
N MET A 33 -14.87 0.82 14.23
CA MET A 33 -13.51 0.37 14.55
C MET A 33 -12.54 0.73 13.45
N ARG A 34 -12.94 0.54 12.18
CA ARG A 34 -12.14 0.96 11.03
C ARG A 34 -11.83 2.46 11.09
N GLN A 35 -12.85 3.29 11.29
CA GLN A 35 -12.69 4.74 11.42
C GLN A 35 -11.74 5.11 12.56
N ARG A 36 -11.90 4.50 13.73
CA ARG A 36 -11.01 4.76 14.88
C ARG A 36 -9.55 4.42 14.57
N LEU A 37 -9.30 3.34 13.84
CA LEU A 37 -7.94 2.96 13.43
C LEU A 37 -7.37 3.93 12.40
N SER A 38 -8.17 4.30 11.40
CA SER A 38 -7.83 5.33 10.42
C SER A 38 -7.42 6.64 11.08
N GLU A 39 -8.27 7.18 11.96
CA GLU A 39 -7.99 8.42 12.72
C GLU A 39 -6.73 8.32 13.57
N TYR A 40 -6.53 7.16 14.23
CA TYR A 40 -5.34 6.93 15.04
C TYR A 40 -4.04 6.92 14.22
N PHE A 41 -4.05 6.29 13.04
CA PHE A 41 -2.85 6.17 12.20
C PHE A 41 -2.60 7.36 11.28
N GLN A 42 -3.60 8.21 11.04
CA GLN A 42 -3.50 9.38 10.17
C GLN A 42 -2.23 10.24 10.39
N PRO A 43 -1.87 10.68 11.61
CA PRO A 43 -0.65 11.49 11.81
C PRO A 43 0.65 10.69 11.67
N HIS A 44 0.59 9.35 11.73
CA HIS A 44 1.74 8.48 11.47
C HIS A 44 1.95 8.29 9.97
N ASN A 45 0.85 8.12 9.24
CA ASN A 45 0.83 8.00 7.79
C ASN A 45 1.38 9.27 7.14
N GLN A 46 0.93 10.46 7.58
CA GLN A 46 1.45 11.73 7.09
C GLN A 46 2.97 11.88 7.32
N ARG A 47 3.46 11.55 8.52
CA ARG A 47 4.91 11.59 8.80
C ARG A 47 5.71 10.63 7.93
N LEU A 48 5.15 9.46 7.61
CA LEU A 48 5.79 8.49 6.73
C LEU A 48 5.83 8.99 5.28
N GLU A 49 4.72 9.56 4.82
CA GLU A 49 4.62 10.17 3.49
C GLU A 49 5.59 11.34 3.31
N GLU A 50 5.68 12.24 4.29
CA GLU A 50 6.67 13.32 4.33
C GLU A 50 8.10 12.78 4.29
N TYR A 51 8.40 11.76 5.09
CA TYR A 51 9.73 11.15 5.14
C TYR A 51 10.13 10.49 3.82
N LEU A 52 9.19 9.81 3.15
CA LEU A 52 9.44 9.13 1.88
C LEU A 52 9.35 10.08 0.68
N GLY A 53 8.77 11.28 0.85
CA GLY A 53 8.45 12.18 -0.26
C GLY A 53 7.45 11.57 -1.24
N MET A 54 6.56 10.70 -0.75
CA MET A 54 5.58 9.95 -1.54
C MET A 54 4.20 10.07 -0.89
N GLN A 55 3.14 9.97 -1.68
CA GLN A 55 1.77 9.90 -1.18
C GLN A 55 1.26 8.48 -1.39
N PHE A 56 0.67 7.91 -0.34
CA PHE A 56 0.04 6.58 -0.37
C PHE A 56 -1.48 6.66 -0.27
N ASP A 57 -2.03 7.84 0.05
CA ASP A 57 -3.46 8.13 0.12
C ASP A 57 -4.20 7.15 1.03
N TRP A 58 -3.63 6.88 2.20
CA TRP A 58 -4.24 5.99 3.18
C TRP A 58 -5.37 6.69 3.96
N GLU A 59 -6.61 6.24 3.70
CA GLU A 59 -7.83 6.57 4.46
C GLU A 59 -8.09 5.64 5.64
#